data_AF-A0A1L5PJ08-F1
#
_entry.id   AF-A0A1L5PJ08-F1
#
_cell.length_a   1.000
_cell.length_b   1.000
_cell.length_c   1.000
_cell.angle_alpha   90.00
_cell.angle_beta   90.00
_cell.angle_gamma   90.00
#
_symmetry.space_group_name_H-M   'P 1'
#
loop_
_entity.id
_entity.type
_entity.pdbx_description
1 polymer ?
#
loop_
_entity_poly.entity_id
_entity_poly.type
_entity_poly.pdbx_seq_one_letter_code
_entity_poly.pdbx_strand_id
1 'polypeptide(L)'
;MNQKYSVHQNTHFTTRHHRRAAPQRQSDSAYVLPATVSSEFNQVIATTVHSTEVALLTGKTHHQIMSEIHAALKALNLCPSKFLTESTDSTGTIVPCFKLRRCNPDIIISGSNMVQSILEQFVYDHQEQVRELQEKLSANAEKIEFYDSMKETKDVFNFGVAAKTLDTGKIRLIRYLRDHGILTAGGYKRNLPYQQHLDCGRFKVEWGFYEDSEGNRHLKPITLVTGKGLIWLKQFIDKHGRTGL
;
A
#
# COMPACT_ATOMS: atom_id res chain seq x y z
N MET A 1 -16.43 -70.82 42.96
CA MET A 1 -15.62 -70.19 44.01
C MET A 1 -15.46 -68.71 43.71
N ASN A 2 -16.03 -67.88 44.60
CA ASN A 2 -15.70 -66.50 44.98
C ASN A 2 -15.19 -65.43 43.99
N GLN A 3 -15.93 -64.30 44.00
CA GLN A 3 -15.49 -62.90 44.16
C GLN A 3 -14.73 -62.26 42.98
N LYS A 4 -14.85 -60.98 42.61
CA LYS A 4 -15.28 -59.74 43.32
C LYS A 4 -15.49 -58.60 42.29
N TYR A 5 -16.49 -57.75 42.55
CA TYR A 5 -16.76 -56.34 42.20
C TYR A 5 -15.72 -55.49 41.44
N SER A 6 -16.15 -54.57 40.55
CA SER A 6 -16.43 -53.13 40.88
C SER A 6 -16.72 -52.20 39.67
N VAL A 7 -17.94 -51.61 39.67
CA VAL A 7 -18.37 -50.21 39.44
C VAL A 7 -17.96 -49.44 38.15
N HIS A 8 -18.96 -48.99 37.35
CA HIS A 8 -19.42 -47.58 37.30
C HIS A 8 -20.72 -47.40 36.48
N GLN A 9 -21.56 -46.50 37.01
CA GLN A 9 -22.93 -46.11 36.63
C GLN A 9 -22.92 -45.11 35.45
N ASN A 10 -23.99 -44.60 34.86
CA ASN A 10 -25.43 -44.87 34.69
C ASN A 10 -25.79 -43.95 33.51
N THR A 11 -26.56 -44.40 32.54
CA THR A 11 -27.24 -43.54 31.57
C THR A 11 -28.67 -44.01 31.50
N HIS A 12 -29.65 -43.14 31.73
CA HIS A 12 -30.97 -43.12 31.08
C HIS A 12 -31.84 -42.04 31.75
N PHE A 13 -32.64 -41.34 30.94
CA PHE A 13 -34.12 -41.37 30.94
C PHE A 13 -34.61 -40.13 30.15
N THR A 14 -35.11 -40.30 28.90
CA THR A 14 -36.53 -40.40 28.46
C THR A 14 -37.35 -39.11 28.54
N THR A 15 -38.43 -38.83 27.81
CA THR A 15 -39.08 -39.24 26.55
C THR A 15 -40.38 -38.41 26.46
N ARG A 16 -40.70 -37.88 25.26
CA ARG A 16 -42.04 -37.64 24.65
C ARG A 16 -43.05 -36.56 25.12
N HIS A 17 -43.53 -35.88 24.05
CA HIS A 17 -44.93 -35.60 23.63
C HIS A 17 -45.77 -34.53 24.35
N HIS A 18 -46.26 -33.53 23.62
CA HIS A 18 -47.58 -33.54 22.96
C HIS A 18 -47.92 -32.21 22.22
N ARG A 19 -48.94 -32.33 21.36
CA ARG A 19 -49.55 -31.43 20.36
C ARG A 19 -50.22 -30.12 20.85
N ARG A 20 -50.25 -29.15 19.90
CA ARG A 20 -51.36 -28.30 19.40
C ARG A 20 -51.73 -26.95 20.07
N ALA A 21 -51.98 -26.01 19.15
CA ALA A 21 -53.00 -24.95 19.08
C ALA A 21 -52.60 -23.51 19.50
N ALA A 22 -52.83 -22.59 18.57
CA ALA A 22 -52.73 -21.14 18.73
C ALA A 22 -54.05 -20.54 19.27
N PRO A 23 -53.99 -19.40 19.98
CA PRO A 23 -55.10 -18.45 20.03
C PRO A 23 -54.70 -17.01 19.64
N GLN A 24 -55.73 -16.18 19.51
CA GLN A 24 -55.87 -14.94 18.73
C GLN A 24 -55.30 -13.64 19.35
N ARG A 25 -55.23 -12.62 18.48
CA ARG A 25 -54.99 -11.17 18.66
C ARG A 25 -55.45 -10.53 19.98
N GLN A 26 -54.63 -9.60 20.48
CA GLN A 26 -55.07 -8.35 21.10
C GLN A 26 -54.26 -7.16 20.53
N SER A 27 -54.90 -6.00 20.57
CA SER A 27 -54.69 -4.77 19.79
C SER A 27 -53.71 -3.76 20.43
N ASP A 28 -53.29 -2.80 19.60
CA ASP A 28 -52.80 -1.44 19.89
C ASP A 28 -51.50 -1.24 20.69
N SER A 29 -50.43 -0.89 19.97
CA SER A 29 -49.41 0.03 20.47
C SER A 29 -48.70 0.71 19.30
N ALA A 30 -48.93 2.02 19.17
CA ALA A 30 -48.21 2.87 18.23
C ALA A 30 -46.72 2.89 18.60
N TYR A 31 -45.88 2.19 17.84
CA TYR A 31 -44.44 2.20 18.03
C TYR A 31 -43.86 3.49 17.45
N VAL A 32 -43.73 4.51 18.28
CA VAL A 32 -42.92 5.70 17.99
C VAL A 32 -41.45 5.25 18.04
N LEU A 33 -40.76 5.25 16.90
CA LEU A 33 -39.33 4.99 16.86
C LEU A 33 -38.58 6.06 17.67
N PRO A 34 -37.68 5.67 18.60
CA PRO A 34 -36.99 6.63 19.47
C PRO A 34 -35.98 7.45 18.68
N ALA A 35 -36.03 8.78 18.87
CA ALA A 35 -35.21 9.80 18.21
C ALA A 35 -33.68 9.56 18.32
N THR A 36 -33.24 8.69 19.23
CA THR A 36 -31.84 8.36 19.46
C THR A 36 -31.22 7.52 18.33
N VAL A 37 -32.00 6.64 17.67
CA VAL A 37 -31.50 5.82 16.55
C VAL A 37 -31.20 6.70 15.32
N SER A 38 -31.96 7.78 15.15
CA SER A 38 -31.74 8.79 14.11
C SER A 38 -30.45 9.61 14.36
N SER A 39 -30.01 9.74 15.61
CA SER A 39 -28.83 10.53 15.97
C SER A 39 -27.51 9.81 15.64
N GLU A 40 -27.43 8.49 15.89
CA GLU A 40 -26.21 7.73 15.62
C GLU A 40 -26.05 7.37 14.14
N PHE A 41 -27.15 7.18 13.40
CA PHE A 41 -27.11 7.04 11.94
C PHE A 41 -26.67 8.35 11.25
N ASN A 42 -26.93 9.50 11.87
CA ASN A 42 -26.48 10.82 11.40
C ASN A 42 -24.99 11.11 11.67
N GLN A 43 -24.33 10.35 12.56
CA GLN A 43 -22.89 10.52 12.84
C GLN A 43 -22.01 9.66 11.91
N VAL A 44 -22.56 8.57 11.36
CA VAL A 44 -21.83 7.62 10.48
C VAL A 44 -21.85 8.05 9.00
N ILE A 45 -22.80 8.90 8.60
CA ILE A 45 -22.80 9.55 7.29
C ILE A 45 -22.29 10.99 7.44
N ALA A 46 -20.98 11.18 7.32
CA ALA A 46 -20.42 12.46 6.88
C ALA A 46 -20.95 12.74 5.46
N THR A 47 -22.17 13.29 5.40
CA THR A 47 -23.12 13.17 4.29
C THR A 47 -22.55 13.69 2.99
N THR A 48 -22.26 12.77 2.08
CA THR A 48 -22.10 13.13 0.68
C THR A 48 -23.42 13.72 0.20
N VAL A 49 -23.40 14.92 -0.37
CA VAL A 49 -24.55 15.60 -0.99
C VAL A 49 -24.32 15.58 -2.50
N HIS A 50 -25.30 15.08 -3.25
CA HIS A 50 -25.24 15.12 -4.71
C HIS A 50 -25.67 16.50 -5.23
N SER A 51 -25.16 16.93 -6.38
CA SER A 51 -25.59 18.21 -7.01
C SER A 51 -27.11 18.32 -7.22
N THR A 52 -27.81 17.18 -7.30
CA THR A 52 -29.29 17.08 -7.36
C THR A 52 -29.94 17.48 -6.03
N GLU A 53 -29.40 17.03 -4.90
CA GLU A 53 -29.85 17.43 -3.57
C GLU A 53 -29.54 18.91 -3.30
N VAL A 54 -28.41 19.42 -3.80
CA VAL A 54 -28.09 20.86 -3.72
C VAL A 54 -29.10 21.70 -4.50
N ALA A 55 -29.51 21.25 -5.69
CA ALA A 55 -30.54 21.94 -6.48
C ALA A 55 -31.87 22.05 -5.70
N LEU A 56 -32.28 20.98 -5.03
CA LEU A 56 -33.47 20.95 -4.18
C LEU A 56 -33.35 21.89 -2.96
N LEU A 57 -32.17 21.92 -2.32
CA LEU A 57 -31.93 22.73 -1.13
C LEU A 57 -31.78 24.24 -1.43
N THR A 58 -31.28 24.58 -2.62
CA THR A 58 -31.01 25.98 -3.01
C THR A 58 -32.14 26.61 -3.83
N GLY A 59 -33.11 25.82 -4.28
CA GLY A 59 -34.18 26.26 -5.19
C GLY A 59 -33.70 26.57 -6.61
N LYS A 60 -32.44 26.25 -6.95
CA LYS A 60 -31.89 26.38 -8.30
C LYS A 60 -32.16 25.12 -9.13
N THR A 61 -32.11 25.24 -10.45
CA THR A 61 -32.16 24.06 -11.33
C THR A 61 -30.82 23.29 -11.28
N HIS A 62 -30.86 21.97 -11.45
CA HIS A 62 -29.64 21.14 -11.50
C HIS A 62 -28.66 21.61 -12.59
N HIS A 63 -29.18 22.06 -13.74
CA HIS A 63 -28.36 22.65 -14.80
C HIS A 63 -27.58 23.90 -14.35
N GLN A 64 -28.22 24.81 -13.61
CA GLN A 64 -27.55 26.01 -13.08
C GLN A 64 -26.43 25.62 -12.10
N ILE A 65 -26.69 24.64 -11.22
CA ILE A 65 -25.70 24.10 -10.30
C ILE A 65 -24.51 23.48 -11.06
N MET A 66 -24.75 22.64 -12.07
CA MET A 66 -23.69 22.03 -12.89
C MET A 66 -22.85 23.09 -13.62
N SER A 67 -23.47 24.16 -14.12
CA SER A 67 -22.78 25.28 -14.77
C SER A 67 -21.90 26.06 -13.80
N GLU A 68 -22.38 26.32 -12.58
CA GLU A 68 -21.62 26.99 -11.52
C GLU A 68 -20.41 26.16 -11.08
N ILE A 69 -20.59 24.85 -10.91
CA ILE A 69 -19.51 23.93 -10.56
C ILE A 69 -18.46 23.87 -11.68
N HIS A 70 -18.89 23.78 -12.94
CA HIS A 70 -17.95 23.79 -14.07
C HIS A 70 -17.17 25.11 -14.18
N ALA A 71 -17.83 26.25 -13.98
CA ALA A 71 -17.17 27.55 -14.00
C ALA A 71 -16.12 27.66 -12.87
N ALA A 72 -16.45 27.17 -11.67
CA ALA A 72 -15.54 27.12 -10.54
C ALA A 72 -14.33 26.22 -10.76
N LEU A 73 -14.56 24.99 -11.24
CA LEU A 73 -13.48 24.05 -11.54
C LEU A 73 -12.56 24.59 -12.63
N LYS A 74 -13.12 25.25 -13.66
CA LYS A 74 -12.36 25.91 -14.72
C LYS A 74 -11.48 27.05 -14.18
N ALA A 75 -12.02 27.87 -13.27
CA ALA A 75 -11.25 28.95 -12.63
C ALA A 75 -10.07 28.42 -11.78
N LEU A 76 -10.22 27.22 -11.22
CA LEU A 76 -9.20 26.55 -10.40
C LEU A 76 -8.24 25.65 -11.21
N ASN A 77 -8.37 25.60 -12.55
CA ASN A 77 -7.66 24.66 -13.42
C ASN A 77 -7.83 23.18 -12.99
N LEU A 78 -8.99 22.83 -12.44
CA LEU A 78 -9.33 21.47 -12.03
C LEU A 78 -10.14 20.76 -13.11
N CYS A 79 -9.80 19.50 -13.37
CA CYS A 79 -10.51 18.69 -14.34
C CYS A 79 -11.84 18.16 -13.76
N PRO A 80 -13.01 18.42 -14.38
CA PRO A 80 -14.31 17.98 -13.88
C PRO A 80 -14.48 16.47 -13.72
N SER A 81 -13.77 15.67 -14.52
CA SER A 81 -13.84 14.21 -14.48
C SER A 81 -13.43 13.60 -13.13
N LYS A 82 -12.68 14.34 -12.30
CA LYS A 82 -12.29 13.89 -10.95
C LYS A 82 -13.45 13.89 -9.94
N PHE A 83 -14.57 14.54 -10.25
CA PHE A 83 -15.67 14.80 -9.29
C PHE A 83 -17.04 14.32 -9.78
N LEU A 84 -17.11 13.84 -11.02
CA LEU A 84 -18.33 13.32 -11.65
C LEU A 84 -18.66 11.92 -11.13
N THR A 85 -19.92 11.72 -10.77
CA THR A 85 -20.55 10.42 -10.49
C THR A 85 -21.85 10.30 -11.29
N GLU A 86 -22.32 9.08 -11.50
CA GLU A 86 -23.61 8.81 -12.13
C GLU A 86 -24.71 8.78 -11.04
N SER A 87 -25.87 9.36 -11.33
CA SER A 87 -27.07 9.29 -10.47
C SER A 87 -28.31 9.08 -11.32
N THR A 88 -29.29 8.37 -10.78
CA THR A 88 -30.57 8.11 -11.46
C THR A 88 -31.57 9.18 -11.06
N ASP A 89 -32.15 9.87 -12.05
CA ASP A 89 -33.23 10.83 -11.80
C ASP A 89 -34.57 10.12 -11.50
N SER A 90 -35.61 10.89 -11.18
CA SER A 90 -36.96 10.38 -10.91
C SER A 90 -37.63 9.71 -12.12
N THR A 91 -37.05 9.82 -13.31
CA THR A 91 -37.51 9.20 -14.55
C THR A 91 -36.75 7.91 -14.89
N GLY A 92 -35.74 7.55 -14.09
CA GLY A 92 -34.89 6.38 -14.35
C GLY A 92 -33.69 6.66 -15.26
N THR A 93 -33.48 7.91 -15.66
CA THR A 93 -32.39 8.31 -16.57
C THR A 93 -31.10 8.54 -15.78
N ILE A 94 -29.98 8.00 -16.26
CA ILE A 94 -28.65 8.24 -15.67
C ILE A 94 -28.19 9.64 -16.05
N VAL A 95 -27.99 10.49 -15.04
CA VAL A 95 -27.49 11.86 -15.19
C VAL A 95 -26.14 12.04 -14.49
N PRO A 96 -25.20 12.76 -15.12
CA PRO A 96 -23.94 13.12 -14.47
C PRO A 96 -24.22 14.10 -13.33
N CYS A 97 -23.73 13.80 -12.13
CA CYS A 97 -23.84 14.66 -10.96
C CYS A 97 -22.51 14.75 -10.20
N PHE A 98 -22.33 15.81 -9.42
CA PHE A 98 -21.12 15.98 -8.60
C PHE A 98 -21.32 15.36 -7.22
N LYS A 99 -20.30 14.65 -6.74
CA LYS A 99 -20.23 14.12 -5.38
C LYS A 99 -19.58 15.17 -4.46
N LEU A 100 -20.35 15.79 -3.57
CA LEU A 100 -19.85 16.82 -2.64
C LEU A 100 -19.88 16.28 -1.20
N ARG A 101 -18.89 16.55 -0.35
CA ARG A 101 -18.94 16.15 1.08
C ARG A 101 -19.51 17.31 1.91
N ARG A 102 -20.46 17.04 2.80
CA ARG A 102 -21.05 18.02 3.72
C ARG A 102 -20.12 18.20 4.92
N CYS A 103 -19.14 19.09 4.81
CA CYS A 103 -18.28 19.43 5.95
C CYS A 103 -18.94 20.46 6.88
N ASN A 104 -20.03 21.11 6.45
CA ASN A 104 -20.83 21.96 7.32
C ASN A 104 -22.28 22.12 6.78
N PRO A 105 -23.32 21.68 7.51
CA PRO A 105 -24.70 21.75 7.03
C PRO A 105 -25.22 23.16 6.76
N ASP A 106 -24.65 24.18 7.40
CA ASP A 106 -25.10 25.58 7.28
C ASP A 106 -24.58 26.29 6.02
N ILE A 107 -23.53 25.78 5.38
CA ILE A 107 -22.89 26.41 4.21
C ILE A 107 -23.66 26.12 2.91
N ILE A 108 -24.42 25.03 2.84
CA ILE A 108 -25.22 24.66 1.65
C ILE A 108 -26.51 25.50 1.55
N ILE A 109 -27.05 25.95 2.69
CA ILE A 109 -28.34 26.65 2.76
C ILE A 109 -28.19 28.14 2.37
N SER A 110 -27.02 28.73 2.59
CA SER A 110 -26.72 30.08 2.10
C SER A 110 -26.17 29.97 0.68
N GLY A 111 -27.02 30.22 -0.32
CA GLY A 111 -26.76 30.02 -1.76
C GLY A 111 -25.57 30.76 -2.39
N SER A 112 -24.64 31.30 -1.59
CA SER A 112 -23.44 31.99 -2.05
C SER A 112 -22.15 31.16 -2.05
N ASN A 113 -22.03 30.00 -1.38
CA ASN A 113 -20.69 29.39 -1.20
C ASN A 113 -20.57 27.88 -1.49
N MET A 114 -21.35 27.35 -2.45
CA MET A 114 -21.16 25.98 -2.97
C MET A 114 -19.75 25.76 -3.55
N VAL A 115 -19.23 26.76 -4.25
CA VAL A 115 -17.86 26.73 -4.82
C VAL A 115 -16.80 26.65 -3.73
N GLN A 116 -17.03 27.34 -2.60
CA GLN A 116 -16.12 27.32 -1.47
C GLN A 116 -16.11 25.95 -0.78
N SER A 117 -17.27 25.31 -0.62
CA SER A 117 -17.35 23.93 -0.10
C SER A 117 -16.65 22.91 -1.00
N ILE A 118 -16.73 23.07 -2.33
CA ILE A 118 -16.01 22.23 -3.30
C ILE A 118 -14.50 22.39 -3.15
N LEU A 119 -14.04 23.64 -3.00
CA LEU A 119 -12.62 23.94 -2.84
C LEU A 119 -12.07 23.39 -1.51
N GLU A 120 -12.81 23.58 -0.42
CA GLU A 120 -12.44 23.04 0.91
C GLU A 120 -12.35 21.51 0.88
N GLN A 121 -13.29 20.84 0.21
CA GLN A 121 -13.25 19.39 0.01
C GLN A 121 -12.03 18.94 -0.80
N PHE A 122 -11.71 19.64 -1.89
CA PHE A 122 -10.55 19.31 -2.72
C PHE A 122 -9.23 19.47 -1.97
N VAL A 123 -9.10 20.56 -1.20
CA VAL A 123 -7.93 20.82 -0.36
C VAL A 123 -7.77 19.73 0.69
N TYR A 124 -8.87 19.33 1.35
CA TYR A 124 -8.85 18.26 2.33
C TYR A 124 -8.40 16.92 1.71
N ASP A 125 -9.03 16.49 0.61
CA ASP A 125 -8.67 15.23 -0.05
C ASP A 125 -7.21 15.23 -0.55
N HIS A 126 -6.69 16.39 -0.99
CA HIS A 126 -5.26 16.53 -1.34
C HIS A 126 -4.35 16.49 -0.12
N GLN A 127 -4.74 17.12 1.00
CA GLN A 127 -3.97 17.06 2.24
C GLN A 127 -3.88 15.63 2.78
N GLU A 128 -4.97 14.88 2.71
CA GLU A 128 -5.02 13.45 3.06
C GLU A 128 -4.06 12.63 2.18
N GLN A 129 -4.12 12.80 0.85
CA GLN A 129 -3.21 12.12 -0.07
C GLN A 129 -1.74 12.49 0.19
N VAL A 130 -1.45 13.78 0.44
CA VAL A 130 -0.11 14.25 0.77
C VAL A 130 0.37 13.62 2.06
N ARG A 131 -0.48 13.55 3.10
CA ARG A 131 -0.15 12.92 4.38
C ARG A 131 0.12 11.42 4.21
N GLU A 132 -0.73 10.69 3.51
CA GLU A 132 -0.50 9.27 3.24
C GLU A 132 0.81 9.03 2.48
N LEU A 133 1.12 9.86 1.48
CA LEU A 133 2.38 9.78 0.74
C LEU A 133 3.57 10.13 1.63
N GLN A 134 3.45 11.14 2.49
CA GLN A 134 4.48 11.52 3.46
C GLN A 134 4.71 10.44 4.51
N GLU A 135 3.67 9.78 5.02
CA GLU A 135 3.79 8.64 5.94
C GLU A 135 4.46 7.44 5.27
N LYS A 136 4.11 7.15 4.00
CA LYS A 136 4.81 6.11 3.21
C LYS A 136 6.27 6.46 2.96
N LEU A 137 6.60 7.75 2.80
CA LEU A 137 7.99 8.21 2.65
C LEU A 137 8.75 8.16 3.99
N SER A 138 8.14 8.57 5.10
CA SER A 138 8.76 8.57 6.43
C SER A 138 9.00 7.14 6.93
N ALA A 139 8.07 6.22 6.68
CA ALA A 139 8.28 4.79 6.95
C ALA A 139 9.45 4.18 6.15
N ASN A 140 9.85 4.82 5.06
CA ASN A 140 11.02 4.44 4.25
C ASN A 140 12.22 5.36 4.46
N ALA A 141 12.16 6.36 5.35
CA ALA A 141 13.22 7.36 5.52
C ALA A 141 14.55 6.72 5.90
N GLU A 142 14.56 5.82 6.89
CA GLU A 142 15.78 5.08 7.30
C GLU A 142 16.37 4.26 6.14
N LYS A 143 15.51 3.69 5.29
CA LYS A 143 15.91 2.94 4.10
C LYS A 143 16.52 3.89 3.05
N ILE A 144 15.94 5.07 2.84
CA ILE A 144 16.42 6.09 1.91
C ILE A 144 17.77 6.64 2.37
N GLU A 145 17.91 7.04 3.63
CA GLU A 145 19.17 7.54 4.19
C GLU A 145 20.29 6.49 4.13
N PHE A 146 19.97 5.22 4.38
CA PHE A 146 20.92 4.12 4.18
C PHE A 146 21.35 3.99 2.70
N TYR A 147 20.42 4.13 1.75
CA TYR A 147 20.75 4.09 0.33
C TYR A 147 21.61 5.28 -0.09
N ASP A 148 21.31 6.49 0.40
CA ASP A 148 22.05 7.69 0.06
C ASP A 148 23.46 7.67 0.66
N SER A 149 23.59 7.31 1.95
CA SER A 149 24.90 7.13 2.60
C SER A 149 25.76 6.05 1.91
N MET A 150 25.17 4.90 1.55
CA MET A 150 25.88 3.85 0.82
C MET A 150 26.28 4.27 -0.60
N LYS A 151 25.49 5.13 -1.26
CA LYS A 151 25.79 5.62 -2.60
C LYS A 151 26.94 6.64 -2.60
N GLU A 152 27.03 7.47 -1.57
CA GLU A 152 28.06 8.51 -1.43
C GLU A 152 29.38 7.99 -0.87
N THR A 153 29.34 6.86 -0.16
CA THR A 153 30.51 6.24 0.44
C THR A 153 31.54 5.84 -0.63
N LYS A 154 32.81 6.23 -0.41
CA LYS A 154 33.95 5.86 -1.25
C LYS A 154 34.54 4.49 -0.92
N ASP A 155 34.06 3.88 0.18
CA ASP A 155 34.52 2.58 0.64
C ASP A 155 34.18 1.47 -0.35
N VAL A 156 35.04 0.46 -0.34
CA VAL A 156 34.97 -0.72 -1.18
C VAL A 156 34.98 -1.96 -0.32
N PHE A 157 34.12 -2.91 -0.66
CA PHE A 157 33.85 -4.09 0.14
C PHE A 157 34.32 -5.34 -0.60
N ASN A 158 34.98 -6.26 0.09
CA ASN A 158 35.26 -7.57 -0.51
C ASN A 158 33.96 -8.39 -0.67
N PHE A 159 33.98 -9.41 -1.53
CA PHE A 159 32.82 -10.29 -1.73
C PHE A 159 32.34 -11.03 -0.47
N GLY A 160 33.19 -11.19 0.54
CA GLY A 160 32.79 -11.79 1.81
C GLY A 160 31.85 -10.89 2.61
N VAL A 161 32.20 -9.61 2.73
CA VAL A 161 31.34 -8.59 3.37
C VAL A 161 30.07 -8.40 2.55
N ALA A 162 30.20 -8.22 1.23
CA ALA A 162 29.08 -8.04 0.34
C ALA A 162 28.06 -9.19 0.42
N ALA A 163 28.53 -10.44 0.47
CA ALA A 163 27.66 -11.61 0.57
C ALA A 163 26.89 -11.65 1.90
N LYS A 164 27.54 -11.29 3.02
CA LYS A 164 26.86 -11.19 4.33
C LYS A 164 25.76 -10.14 4.31
N THR A 165 26.02 -8.96 3.73
CA THR A 165 25.02 -7.90 3.59
C THR A 165 23.82 -8.32 2.72
N LEU A 166 24.03 -9.22 1.77
CA LEU A 166 22.99 -9.75 0.87
C LEU A 166 22.36 -11.06 1.36
N ASP A 167 22.67 -11.47 2.59
CA ASP A 167 22.20 -12.70 3.22
C ASP A 167 22.47 -13.95 2.36
N THR A 168 23.71 -14.09 1.89
CA THR A 168 24.16 -15.25 1.10
C THR A 168 25.62 -15.61 1.41
N GLY A 169 26.07 -16.75 0.89
CA GLY A 169 27.46 -17.19 0.99
C GLY A 169 28.34 -16.61 -0.12
N LYS A 170 29.57 -16.20 0.22
CA LYS A 170 30.56 -15.65 -0.73
C LYS A 170 30.71 -16.49 -2.01
N ILE A 171 30.84 -17.80 -1.88
CA ILE A 171 31.03 -18.71 -3.03
C ILE A 171 29.78 -18.75 -3.91
N ARG A 172 28.59 -18.80 -3.29
CA ARG A 172 27.30 -18.80 -4.01
C ARG A 172 27.11 -17.50 -4.77
N LEU A 173 27.37 -16.36 -4.13
CA LEU A 173 27.34 -15.04 -4.78
C LEU A 173 28.30 -14.96 -5.97
N ILE A 174 29.57 -15.33 -5.79
CA ILE A 174 30.55 -15.27 -6.89
C ILE A 174 30.15 -16.18 -8.05
N ARG A 175 29.62 -17.39 -7.76
CA ARG A 175 29.12 -18.30 -8.79
C ARG A 175 27.93 -17.67 -9.53
N TYR A 176 26.92 -17.21 -8.80
CA TYR A 176 25.74 -16.55 -9.35
C TYR A 176 26.13 -15.38 -10.28
N LEU A 177 27.06 -14.52 -9.87
CA LEU A 177 27.52 -13.42 -10.71
C LEU A 177 28.27 -13.87 -11.98
N ARG A 178 28.93 -15.03 -11.96
CA ARG A 178 29.54 -15.60 -13.19
C ARG A 178 28.49 -16.17 -14.12
N ASP A 179 27.51 -16.90 -13.57
CA ASP A 179 26.44 -17.53 -14.32
C ASP A 179 25.57 -16.47 -15.02
N HIS A 180 25.41 -15.30 -14.40
CA HIS A 180 24.74 -14.13 -14.97
C HIS A 180 25.63 -13.23 -15.86
N GLY A 181 26.88 -13.63 -16.15
CA GLY A 181 27.76 -12.87 -17.04
C GLY A 181 28.16 -11.49 -16.48
N ILE A 182 28.21 -11.35 -15.16
CA ILE A 182 28.68 -10.13 -14.47
C ILE A 182 30.18 -10.24 -14.16
N LEU A 183 30.60 -11.44 -13.77
CA LEU A 183 31.99 -11.81 -13.57
C LEU A 183 32.43 -12.80 -14.64
N THR A 184 33.71 -12.74 -15.02
CA THR A 184 34.32 -13.67 -15.96
C THR A 184 34.46 -15.08 -15.37
N ALA A 185 34.17 -16.08 -16.19
CA ALA A 185 34.08 -17.48 -15.77
C ALA A 185 35.43 -18.22 -15.77
N GLY A 186 36.41 -17.84 -16.59
CA GLY A 186 37.57 -18.69 -16.85
C GLY A 186 38.91 -17.94 -16.94
N GLY A 187 39.99 -18.74 -16.94
CA GLY A 187 41.36 -18.29 -17.14
C GLY A 187 41.93 -17.40 -16.03
N TYR A 188 43.00 -16.69 -16.35
CA TYR A 188 43.67 -15.75 -15.43
C TYR A 188 42.78 -14.59 -14.98
N LYS A 189 41.73 -14.30 -15.75
CA LYS A 189 40.76 -13.24 -15.47
C LYS A 189 39.66 -13.65 -14.52
N ARG A 190 39.55 -14.93 -14.13
CA ARG A 190 38.41 -15.46 -13.38
C ARG A 190 38.03 -14.59 -12.18
N ASN A 191 36.73 -14.28 -12.08
CA ASN A 191 36.13 -13.38 -11.08
C ASN A 191 36.40 -11.88 -11.28
N LEU A 192 37.00 -11.48 -12.41
CA LEU A 192 37.03 -10.07 -12.80
C LEU A 192 35.67 -9.66 -13.37
N PRO A 193 35.16 -8.47 -13.02
CA PRO A 193 33.97 -7.90 -13.64
C PRO A 193 34.19 -7.59 -15.12
N TYR A 194 33.12 -7.70 -15.91
CA TYR A 194 33.14 -7.13 -17.26
C TYR A 194 33.24 -5.60 -17.21
N GLN A 195 33.85 -5.02 -18.26
CA GLN A 195 34.16 -3.59 -18.34
C GLN A 195 32.94 -2.71 -18.07
N GLN A 196 31.78 -3.06 -18.61
CA GLN A 196 30.51 -2.36 -18.37
C GLN A 196 30.18 -2.14 -16.88
N HIS A 197 30.56 -3.07 -16.00
CA HIS A 197 30.29 -2.98 -14.58
C HIS A 197 31.34 -2.14 -13.83
N LEU A 198 32.56 -2.06 -14.36
CA LEU A 198 33.59 -1.13 -13.90
C LEU A 198 33.24 0.30 -14.29
N ASP A 199 32.84 0.52 -15.54
CA ASP A 199 32.46 1.84 -16.06
C ASP A 199 31.22 2.38 -15.35
N CYS A 200 30.27 1.51 -15.02
CA CYS A 200 29.11 1.87 -14.19
C CYS A 200 29.45 2.12 -12.71
N GLY A 201 30.70 1.90 -12.28
CA GLY A 201 31.17 2.10 -10.90
C GLY A 201 30.60 1.09 -9.91
N ARG A 202 30.20 -0.11 -10.35
CA ARG A 202 29.64 -1.16 -9.46
C ARG A 202 30.75 -1.94 -8.75
N PHE A 203 31.89 -2.07 -9.40
CA PHE A 203 33.05 -2.76 -8.85
C PHE A 203 34.30 -1.92 -9.05
N LYS A 204 35.31 -2.20 -8.22
CA LYS A 204 36.66 -1.68 -8.35
C LYS A 204 37.61 -2.88 -8.35
N VAL A 205 38.66 -2.83 -9.17
CA VAL A 205 39.70 -3.86 -9.18
C VAL A 205 40.97 -3.24 -8.64
N GLU A 206 41.52 -3.87 -7.61
CA GLU A 206 42.81 -3.50 -7.02
C GLU A 206 43.79 -4.66 -7.12
N TRP A 207 45.07 -4.39 -6.93
CA TRP A 207 46.10 -5.43 -6.97
C TRP A 207 46.45 -5.87 -5.55
N GLY A 208 46.38 -7.18 -5.31
CA GLY A 208 46.90 -7.81 -4.12
C GLY A 208 48.02 -8.77 -4.44
N PHE A 209 48.52 -9.43 -3.40
CA PHE A 209 49.56 -10.44 -3.52
C PHE A 209 49.08 -11.76 -2.94
N TYR A 210 49.58 -12.86 -3.48
CA TYR A 210 49.55 -14.16 -2.82
C TYR A 210 50.93 -14.79 -2.89
N GLU A 211 51.25 -15.60 -1.90
CA GLU A 211 52.47 -16.40 -1.86
C GLU A 211 52.13 -17.80 -2.37
N ASP A 212 52.98 -18.36 -3.22
CA ASP A 212 52.86 -19.76 -3.62
C ASP A 212 53.53 -20.70 -2.61
N SER A 213 53.45 -22.01 -2.86
CA SER A 213 54.07 -23.03 -2.00
C SER A 213 55.60 -22.95 -1.95
N GLU A 214 56.23 -22.20 -2.85
CA GLU A 214 57.68 -22.03 -2.96
C GLU A 214 58.16 -20.72 -2.31
N GLY A 215 57.24 -19.93 -1.75
CA GLY A 215 57.55 -18.65 -1.10
C GLY A 215 57.62 -17.44 -2.06
N ASN A 216 57.29 -17.63 -3.35
CA ASN A 216 57.32 -16.55 -4.32
C ASN A 216 56.03 -15.72 -4.24
N ARG A 217 56.18 -14.39 -4.26
CA ARG A 217 55.04 -13.45 -4.25
C ARG A 217 54.55 -13.18 -5.66
N HIS A 218 53.27 -13.44 -5.88
CA HIS A 218 52.57 -13.20 -7.14
C HIS A 218 51.54 -12.09 -7.01
N LEU A 219 51.47 -11.22 -8.03
CA LEU A 219 50.41 -10.22 -8.14
C LEU A 219 49.11 -10.87 -8.59
N LYS A 220 48.01 -10.46 -7.98
CA LYS A 220 46.67 -10.92 -8.33
C LYS A 220 45.66 -9.79 -8.26
N PRO A 221 44.78 -9.63 -9.27
CA PRO A 221 43.70 -8.68 -9.16
C PRO A 221 42.63 -9.16 -8.17
N ILE A 222 42.17 -8.24 -7.34
CA ILE A 222 41.12 -8.41 -6.35
C ILE A 222 39.94 -7.53 -6.73
N THR A 223 38.81 -8.16 -6.98
CA THR A 223 37.54 -7.49 -7.24
C THR A 223 36.87 -7.08 -5.93
N LEU A 224 36.56 -5.80 -5.82
CA LEU A 224 35.85 -5.19 -4.70
C LEU A 224 34.51 -4.61 -5.20
N VAL A 225 33.51 -4.59 -4.33
CA VAL A 225 32.17 -4.09 -4.58
C VAL A 225 32.06 -2.69 -3.98
N THR A 226 31.61 -1.70 -4.75
CA THR A 226 31.36 -0.35 -4.22
C THR A 226 30.03 -0.30 -3.48
N GLY A 227 29.76 0.76 -2.72
CA GLY A 227 28.42 0.97 -2.14
C GLY A 227 27.31 1.01 -3.21
N LYS A 228 27.55 1.69 -4.33
CA LYS A 228 26.69 1.63 -5.54
C LYS A 228 26.52 0.21 -6.07
N GLY A 229 27.59 -0.57 -6.08
CA GLY A 229 27.59 -1.98 -6.49
C GLY A 229 26.70 -2.86 -5.61
N LEU A 230 26.73 -2.66 -4.29
CA LEU A 230 25.90 -3.40 -3.34
C LEU A 230 24.41 -3.12 -3.53
N ILE A 231 24.05 -1.85 -3.69
CA ILE A 231 22.68 -1.42 -3.99
C ILE A 231 22.19 -2.09 -5.28
N TRP A 232 23.02 -2.02 -6.32
CA TRP A 232 22.70 -2.61 -7.61
C TRP A 232 22.58 -4.14 -7.52
N LEU A 233 23.46 -4.82 -6.79
CA LEU A 233 23.41 -6.27 -6.60
C LEU A 233 22.12 -6.70 -5.92
N LYS A 234 21.67 -5.98 -4.89
CA LYS A 234 20.40 -6.25 -4.22
C LYS A 234 19.24 -6.19 -5.22
N GLN A 235 19.14 -5.09 -5.97
CA GLN A 235 18.11 -4.91 -7.02
C GLN A 235 18.21 -5.97 -8.12
N PHE A 236 19.42 -6.35 -8.52
CA PHE A 236 19.66 -7.36 -9.54
C PHE A 236 19.13 -8.72 -9.08
N ILE A 237 19.41 -9.11 -7.83
CA ILE A 237 18.97 -10.36 -7.23
C ILE A 237 17.45 -10.38 -7.06
N ASP A 238 16.86 -9.28 -6.60
CA ASP A 238 15.40 -9.16 -6.46
C ASP A 238 14.70 -9.34 -7.82
N LYS A 239 15.31 -8.84 -8.91
CA LYS A 239 14.78 -8.95 -10.26
C LYS A 239 14.96 -10.34 -10.89
N HIS A 240 16.09 -11.00 -10.67
CA HIS A 240 16.42 -12.29 -11.32
C HIS A 240 16.11 -13.49 -10.44
N GLY A 241 15.65 -13.25 -9.21
CA GLY A 241 15.38 -14.29 -8.22
C GLY A 241 16.65 -14.84 -7.58
N ARG A 242 16.47 -15.56 -6.46
CA ARG A 242 17.56 -16.13 -5.68
C ARG A 242 17.95 -17.55 -6.12
N THR A 243 17.51 -17.99 -7.30
CA THR A 243 17.84 -19.33 -7.82
C THR A 243 19.35 -19.45 -8.02
N GLY A 244 20.02 -20.29 -7.22
CA GLY A 244 21.47 -20.52 -7.28
C GLY A 244 22.32 -19.73 -6.26
N LEU A 245 21.70 -18.77 -5.55
CA LEU A 245 22.27 -18.01 -4.41
C LEU A 245 22.05 -18.68 -3.08
#